data_AF-A0A1V6F3L3-F1
#
_entry.id   AF-A0A1V6F3L3-F1
#
_cell.length_a   1.000
_cell.length_b   1.000
_cell.length_c   1.000
_cell.angle_alpha   90.00
_cell.angle_beta   90.00
_cell.angle_gamma   90.00
#
_symmetry.space_group_name_H-M   'P 1'
#
loop_
_entity.id
_entity.type
_entity.pdbx_description
1 polymer ?
#
loop_
_entity_poly.entity_id
_entity_poly.type
_entity_poly.pdbx_seq_one_letter_code
_entity_poly.pdbx_strand_id
1 'polypeptide(L)'
;MGHHNTLPRREYELLRKRYDRMVTGAPDSPHLLRVLSLLYTPEEADLARRLPSRPQRLDVLARRVGMAPEALDARLTDMVRRGLVLDFNYKEGRYFMLPPVVVGFFEFLFMRTRDELPMKELAALFDAYMYEDNRFADSVFAGQTQVGRALTREEALADQDFTEILDWERATRIIGTSSAIGVSLCACRHRKLHLDEACGAPMEVCFSLNGGAETLIHSGIARRVDTGEAMALLEQSKAAGLVQTGDNVQRNMTYMCNCCGCCCGMLNAIKKFDMPNAVVAAGWVMEVNREACTGCGKCVAACPIDAITLREETRADGRKKRRAVCDGELCLGCGVCYTSCKAGAIVLRHREKRVLPPETTFDRVVQMAIERGKLANLLFDEPETLGFKALGRMLAVLERTPPVRTLMAIKPLRSTFLNVLVAKAKKTSEG
;
A
#
# COMPACT_ATOMS: atom_id res chain seq x y z
N MET A 1 41.49 1.67 -6.06
CA MET A 1 41.56 0.65 -5.00
C MET A 1 40.21 -0.05 -4.91
N GLY A 2 40.18 -1.34 -5.29
CA GLY A 2 39.19 -2.36 -4.93
C GLY A 2 37.68 -2.06 -5.00
N HIS A 3 37.08 -2.07 -6.19
CA HIS A 3 35.65 -2.40 -6.33
C HIS A 3 35.49 -3.92 -6.19
N HIS A 4 35.24 -4.42 -4.97
CA HIS A 4 34.76 -5.79 -4.77
C HIS A 4 33.30 -5.88 -5.23
N ASN A 5 33.13 -6.03 -6.54
CA ASN A 5 31.88 -6.34 -7.19
C ASN A 5 31.61 -7.84 -6.99
N THR A 6 31.21 -8.25 -5.78
CA THR A 6 30.74 -9.62 -5.54
C THR A 6 29.36 -9.76 -6.16
N LEU A 7 29.29 -10.47 -7.29
CA LEU A 7 28.06 -10.89 -7.96
C LEU A 7 27.00 -11.35 -6.94
N PRO A 8 25.71 -10.97 -7.10
CA PRO A 8 24.65 -11.44 -6.21
C PRO A 8 24.60 -12.97 -6.23
N ARG A 9 24.72 -13.58 -5.05
CA ARG A 9 24.55 -15.01 -4.84
C ARG A 9 23.17 -15.44 -5.38
N ARG A 10 23.12 -16.58 -6.09
CA ARG A 10 21.90 -17.17 -6.72
C ARG A 10 20.68 -17.15 -5.80
N GLU A 11 20.87 -17.32 -4.50
CA GLU A 11 19.85 -17.34 -3.46
C GLU A 11 19.07 -16.03 -3.38
N TYR A 12 19.74 -14.88 -3.51
CA TYR A 12 19.09 -13.56 -3.46
C TYR A 12 18.27 -13.27 -4.71
N GLU A 13 18.73 -13.70 -5.89
CA GLU A 13 17.95 -13.61 -7.12
C GLU A 13 16.68 -14.46 -7.06
N LEU A 14 16.80 -15.67 -6.52
CA LEU A 14 15.65 -16.56 -6.31
C LEU A 14 14.66 -15.97 -5.29
N LEU A 15 15.15 -15.36 -4.22
CA LEU A 15 14.30 -14.64 -3.26
C LEU A 15 13.62 -13.42 -3.91
N ARG A 16 14.34 -12.63 -4.71
CA ARG A 16 13.74 -11.52 -5.48
C ARG A 16 12.62 -12.02 -6.39
N LYS A 17 12.87 -13.10 -7.14
CA LYS A 17 11.85 -13.75 -7.98
C LYS A 17 10.64 -14.21 -7.15
N ARG A 18 10.85 -14.67 -5.90
CA ARG A 18 9.75 -14.99 -4.99
C ARG A 18 8.91 -13.76 -4.63
N TYR A 19 9.54 -12.65 -4.25
CA TYR A 19 8.83 -11.40 -3.99
C TYR A 19 8.09 -10.89 -5.23
N ASP A 20 8.68 -11.05 -6.41
CA ASP A 20 8.10 -10.57 -7.66
C ASP A 20 6.82 -11.32 -8.06
N ARG A 21 6.62 -12.53 -7.55
CA ARG A 21 5.38 -13.30 -7.71
C ARG A 21 4.21 -12.72 -6.91
N MET A 22 4.46 -11.86 -5.91
CA MET A 22 3.41 -11.20 -5.12
C MET A 22 2.76 -10.04 -5.88
N VAL A 23 1.56 -9.62 -5.44
CA VAL A 23 0.72 -8.64 -6.16
C VAL A 23 1.35 -7.26 -6.36
N THR A 24 2.27 -6.84 -5.49
CA THR A 24 3.02 -5.58 -5.63
C THR A 24 4.32 -5.73 -6.40
N GLY A 25 4.75 -6.98 -6.64
CA GLY A 25 5.98 -7.28 -7.35
C GLY A 25 7.25 -6.86 -6.61
N ALA A 26 8.36 -7.08 -7.29
CA ALA A 26 9.71 -6.74 -6.85
C ALA A 26 10.63 -6.72 -8.07
N PRO A 27 10.47 -5.77 -9.01
CA PRO A 27 11.22 -5.72 -10.26
C PRO A 27 12.72 -5.83 -10.04
N ASP A 28 13.40 -6.43 -11.01
CA ASP A 28 14.82 -6.76 -10.92
C ASP A 28 15.69 -5.51 -10.82
N SER A 29 16.58 -5.47 -9.84
CA SER A 29 17.41 -4.31 -9.57
C SER A 29 18.63 -4.73 -8.74
N PRO A 30 19.85 -4.26 -9.10
CA PRO A 30 21.03 -4.49 -8.27
C PRO A 30 20.85 -3.91 -6.85
N HIS A 31 20.09 -2.81 -6.70
CA HIS A 31 19.82 -2.19 -5.41
C HIS A 31 19.01 -3.10 -4.50
N LEU A 32 17.93 -3.69 -5.03
CA LEU A 32 17.13 -4.64 -4.26
C LEU A 32 17.94 -5.90 -3.91
N LEU A 33 18.76 -6.42 -4.84
CA LEU A 33 19.61 -7.58 -4.54
C LEU A 33 20.62 -7.27 -3.42
N ARG A 34 21.19 -6.05 -3.42
CA ARG A 34 22.06 -5.59 -2.34
C ARG A 34 21.29 -5.47 -1.02
N VAL A 35 20.09 -4.90 -1.01
CA VAL A 35 19.22 -4.85 0.17
C VAL A 35 18.97 -6.26 0.73
N LEU A 36 18.60 -7.22 -0.12
CA LEU A 36 18.37 -8.60 0.31
C LEU A 36 19.64 -9.22 0.93
N SER A 37 20.82 -8.95 0.37
CA SER A 37 22.10 -9.44 0.91
C SER A 37 22.49 -8.83 2.25
N LEU A 38 21.99 -7.63 2.57
CA LEU A 38 22.20 -6.96 3.86
C LEU A 38 21.24 -7.46 4.94
N LEU A 39 20.05 -7.94 4.53
CA LEU A 39 18.99 -8.33 5.45
C LEU A 39 18.95 -9.85 5.73
N TYR A 40 19.36 -10.66 4.77
CA TYR A 40 19.30 -12.12 4.84
C TYR A 40 20.70 -12.71 4.73
N THR A 41 20.99 -13.74 5.54
CA THR A 41 22.05 -14.67 5.16
C THR A 41 21.62 -15.48 3.91
N PRO A 42 22.54 -16.10 3.18
CA PRO A 42 22.21 -16.96 2.04
C PRO A 42 21.24 -18.10 2.40
N GLU A 43 21.41 -18.71 3.56
CA GLU A 43 20.55 -19.78 4.08
C GLU A 43 19.16 -19.25 4.43
N GLU A 44 19.08 -18.05 4.99
CA GLU A 44 17.81 -17.39 5.28
C GLU A 44 17.08 -16.97 4.01
N ALA A 45 17.81 -16.50 2.99
CA ALA A 45 17.24 -16.16 1.69
C ALA A 45 16.67 -17.41 1.01
N ASP A 46 17.37 -18.53 1.10
CA ASP A 46 16.92 -19.82 0.59
C ASP A 46 15.71 -20.38 1.35
N LEU A 47 15.62 -20.14 2.66
CA LEU A 47 14.43 -20.45 3.45
C LEU A 47 13.26 -19.54 3.08
N ALA A 48 13.47 -18.22 3.07
CA ALA A 48 12.46 -17.20 2.80
C ALA A 48 11.80 -17.39 1.43
N ARG A 49 12.58 -17.75 0.39
CA ARG A 49 12.00 -17.97 -0.95
C ARG A 49 11.02 -19.15 -1.01
N ARG A 50 11.09 -20.08 -0.05
CA ARG A 50 10.20 -21.25 0.06
C ARG A 50 8.94 -20.94 0.89
N LEU A 51 8.91 -19.77 1.55
CA LEU A 51 7.75 -19.33 2.31
C LEU A 51 6.61 -18.90 1.36
N PRO A 52 5.38 -19.27 1.69
CA PRO A 52 4.16 -18.90 0.98
C PRO A 52 3.90 -17.38 1.08
N SER A 53 3.24 -16.81 0.08
CA SER A 53 2.67 -15.44 0.17
C SER A 53 1.36 -15.42 0.96
N ARG A 54 0.79 -16.60 1.21
CA ARG A 54 -0.34 -16.80 2.12
C ARG A 54 0.13 -17.43 3.40
N PRO A 55 -0.57 -17.20 4.51
CA PRO A 55 -0.21 -17.86 5.74
C PRO A 55 -0.27 -19.37 5.67
N GLN A 56 0.74 -20.04 6.21
CA GLN A 56 0.78 -21.49 6.37
C GLN A 56 1.19 -21.84 7.80
N ARG A 57 0.59 -22.91 8.31
CA ARG A 57 0.87 -23.42 9.65
C ARG A 57 2.28 -24.02 9.71
N LEU A 58 2.94 -23.87 10.86
CA LEU A 58 4.33 -24.28 11.09
C LEU A 58 4.59 -25.75 10.68
N ASP A 59 3.73 -26.69 11.06
CA ASP A 59 3.86 -28.13 10.76
C ASP A 59 3.82 -28.45 9.26
N VAL A 60 3.06 -27.68 8.48
CA VAL A 60 2.99 -27.81 7.02
C VAL A 60 4.28 -27.25 6.39
N LEU A 61 4.74 -26.11 6.89
CA LEU A 61 6.00 -25.51 6.44
C LEU A 61 7.20 -26.41 6.74
N ALA A 62 7.29 -26.93 7.97
CA ALA A 62 8.33 -27.85 8.42
C ALA A 62 8.50 -29.05 7.47
N ARG A 63 7.38 -29.70 7.11
CA ARG A 63 7.38 -30.79 6.12
C ARG A 63 7.82 -30.34 4.73
N ARG A 64 7.39 -29.16 4.28
CA ARG A 64 7.74 -28.61 2.96
C ARG A 64 9.23 -28.28 2.85
N VAL A 65 9.82 -27.68 3.88
CA VAL A 65 11.25 -27.30 3.88
C VAL A 65 12.16 -28.44 4.31
N GLY A 66 11.62 -29.51 4.91
CA GLY A 66 12.41 -30.65 5.39
C GLY A 66 13.17 -30.36 6.68
N MET A 67 12.57 -29.57 7.59
CA MET A 67 13.18 -29.20 8.88
C MET A 67 12.31 -29.67 10.06
N ALA A 68 12.92 -29.95 11.21
CA ALA A 68 12.18 -30.20 12.44
C ALA A 68 11.34 -28.96 12.83
N PRO A 69 10.08 -29.11 13.27
CA PRO A 69 9.19 -27.99 13.60
C PRO A 69 9.81 -26.98 14.56
N GLU A 70 10.46 -27.43 15.64
CA GLU A 70 11.05 -26.59 16.68
C GLU A 70 12.23 -25.78 16.13
N ALA A 71 13.07 -26.41 15.31
CA ALA A 71 14.21 -25.75 14.68
C ALA A 71 13.78 -24.72 13.63
N LEU A 72 12.72 -25.01 12.88
CA LEU A 72 12.13 -24.05 11.93
C LEU A 72 11.48 -22.88 12.68
N ASP A 73 10.74 -23.15 13.74
CA ASP A 73 10.07 -22.13 14.55
C ASP A 73 11.07 -21.13 15.14
N ALA A 74 12.18 -21.62 15.71
CA ALA A 74 13.23 -20.76 16.24
C ALA A 74 13.82 -19.83 15.17
N ARG A 75 14.13 -20.36 13.97
CA ARG A 75 14.65 -19.57 12.85
C ARG A 75 13.64 -18.53 12.36
N LEU A 76 12.38 -18.94 12.15
CA LEU A 76 11.34 -18.03 11.68
C LEU A 76 11.03 -16.95 12.72
N THR A 77 11.07 -17.28 14.02
CA THR A 77 10.85 -16.31 15.10
C THR A 77 11.90 -15.20 15.10
N ASP A 78 13.18 -15.55 14.88
CA ASP A 78 14.23 -14.55 14.74
C ASP A 78 14.01 -13.66 13.51
N MET A 79 13.65 -14.26 12.37
CA MET A 79 13.31 -13.52 11.15
C MET A 79 12.08 -12.61 11.33
N VAL A 80 11.08 -13.04 12.10
CA VAL A 80 9.91 -12.24 12.51
C VAL A 80 10.35 -11.03 13.34
N ARG A 81 11.20 -11.23 14.35
CA ARG A 81 11.75 -10.12 15.15
C ARG A 81 12.48 -9.11 14.28
N ARG A 82 13.16 -9.55 13.21
CA ARG A 82 13.84 -8.69 12.23
C ARG A 82 12.89 -8.09 11.16
N GLY A 83 11.61 -8.45 11.15
CA GLY A 83 10.61 -7.93 10.20
C GLY A 83 10.69 -8.54 8.80
N LEU A 84 11.38 -9.67 8.67
CA LEU A 84 11.63 -10.38 7.40
C LEU A 84 10.56 -11.43 7.09
N VAL A 85 9.86 -11.90 8.12
CA VAL A 85 8.76 -12.85 8.07
C VAL A 85 7.62 -12.29 8.92
N LEU A 86 6.38 -12.60 8.56
CA LEU A 86 5.24 -12.32 9.41
C LEU A 86 4.73 -13.61 10.03
N ASP A 87 4.33 -13.54 11.29
CA ASP A 87 3.61 -14.60 11.96
C ASP A 87 2.30 -14.12 12.57
N PHE A 88 1.46 -15.09 12.92
CA PHE A 88 0.29 -14.86 13.74
C PHE A 88 -0.20 -16.16 14.37
N ASN A 89 -0.92 -15.99 15.47
CA ASN A 89 -1.57 -17.07 16.18
C ASN A 89 -3.04 -17.13 15.77
N TYR A 90 -3.48 -18.31 15.34
CA TYR A 90 -4.88 -18.55 15.03
C TYR A 90 -5.30 -19.92 15.56
N LYS A 91 -6.28 -19.92 16.47
CA LYS A 91 -6.62 -21.10 17.28
C LYS A 91 -5.36 -21.64 17.98
N GLU A 92 -5.14 -22.95 18.00
CA GLU A 92 -3.98 -23.60 18.61
C GLU A 92 -2.75 -23.69 17.67
N GLY A 93 -2.72 -22.90 16.58
CA GLY A 93 -1.66 -22.98 15.57
C GLY A 93 -0.94 -21.65 15.35
N ARG A 94 0.37 -21.75 15.11
CA ARG A 94 1.21 -20.64 14.63
C ARG A 94 1.38 -20.71 13.13
N TYR A 95 1.21 -19.57 12.47
CA TYR A 95 1.24 -19.43 11.02
C TYR A 95 2.30 -18.44 10.60
N PHE A 96 2.95 -18.69 9.47
CA PHE A 96 3.99 -17.85 8.91
C PHE A 96 3.73 -17.53 7.45
N MET A 97 4.18 -16.37 7.01
CA MET A 97 4.20 -15.97 5.60
C MET A 97 5.33 -15.00 5.31
N LEU A 98 5.72 -14.93 4.05
CA LEU A 98 6.60 -13.89 3.57
C LEU A 98 5.79 -12.59 3.36
N PRO A 99 6.18 -11.46 3.97
CA PRO A 99 5.55 -10.17 3.67
C PRO A 99 5.84 -9.75 2.22
N PRO A 100 5.05 -8.87 1.59
CA PRO A 100 5.42 -8.25 0.32
C PRO A 100 6.56 -7.22 0.51
N VAL A 101 7.06 -6.65 -0.58
CA VAL A 101 7.97 -5.49 -0.50
C VAL A 101 7.21 -4.30 0.10
N VAL A 102 6.01 -4.02 -0.40
CA VAL A 102 5.11 -2.93 0.04
C VAL A 102 3.66 -3.45 0.08
N VAL A 103 2.84 -3.16 1.09
CA VAL A 103 3.25 -2.73 2.44
C VAL A 103 3.76 -3.98 3.16
N GLY A 104 5.05 -4.02 3.47
CA GLY A 104 5.70 -5.19 4.05
C GLY A 104 7.10 -4.89 4.57
N PHE A 105 8.10 -5.69 4.18
CA PHE A 105 9.40 -5.65 4.86
C PHE A 105 10.13 -4.30 4.69
N PHE A 106 9.85 -3.54 3.62
CA PHE A 106 10.36 -2.17 3.51
C PHE A 106 9.84 -1.30 4.66
N GLU A 107 8.53 -1.26 4.88
CA GLU A 107 7.96 -0.48 5.98
C GLU A 107 8.45 -0.99 7.34
N PHE A 108 8.43 -2.31 7.55
CA PHE A 108 8.82 -2.92 8.83
C PHE A 108 10.28 -2.64 9.21
N LEU A 109 11.14 -2.45 8.22
CA LEU A 109 12.52 -2.05 8.43
C LEU A 109 12.63 -0.61 8.98
N PHE A 110 11.85 0.33 8.43
CA PHE A 110 11.93 1.76 8.77
C PHE A 110 10.85 2.23 9.78
N MET A 111 9.94 1.37 10.22
CA MET A 111 8.91 1.69 11.23
C MET A 111 9.46 1.77 12.66
N ARG A 112 10.75 1.49 12.85
CA ARG A 112 11.46 1.49 14.14
C ARG A 112 12.94 1.83 13.93
N THR A 113 13.63 2.20 15.00
CA THR A 113 15.08 2.39 15.01
C THR A 113 15.79 1.03 15.11
N ARG A 114 16.95 0.90 14.43
CA ARG A 114 17.72 -0.34 14.33
C ARG A 114 19.21 -0.02 14.24
N ASP A 115 19.88 0.01 15.37
CA ASP A 115 21.29 0.37 15.45
C ASP A 115 22.21 -0.75 14.92
N GLU A 116 21.69 -1.97 14.82
CA GLU A 116 22.42 -3.15 14.35
C GLU A 116 22.53 -3.24 12.82
N LEU A 117 21.84 -2.38 12.06
CA LEU A 117 21.81 -2.41 10.60
C LEU A 117 22.44 -1.14 10.00
N PRO A 118 23.02 -1.23 8.79
CA PRO A 118 23.56 -0.06 8.07
C PRO A 118 22.40 0.78 7.47
N MET A 119 21.64 1.45 8.33
CA MET A 119 20.38 2.10 7.94
C MET A 119 20.56 3.19 6.87
N LYS A 120 21.69 3.90 6.85
CA LYS A 120 22.02 4.87 5.80
C LYS A 120 22.22 4.22 4.43
N GLU A 121 22.93 3.09 4.38
CA GLU A 121 23.12 2.32 3.13
C GLU A 121 21.78 1.75 2.65
N LEU A 122 21.00 1.13 3.56
CA LEU A 122 19.67 0.60 3.25
C LEU A 122 18.73 1.69 2.73
N ALA A 123 18.73 2.87 3.35
CA ALA A 123 17.92 4.00 2.90
C ALA A 123 18.29 4.46 1.50
N ALA A 124 19.58 4.57 1.19
CA ALA A 124 20.07 4.96 -0.14
C ALA A 124 19.71 3.93 -1.21
N LEU A 125 19.87 2.64 -0.91
CA LEU A 125 19.51 1.56 -1.83
C LEU A 125 18.00 1.52 -2.11
N PHE A 126 17.16 1.70 -1.09
CA PHE A 126 15.71 1.78 -1.29
C PHE A 126 15.30 3.04 -2.05
N ASP A 127 15.97 4.17 -1.82
CA ASP A 127 15.67 5.40 -2.57
C ASP A 127 16.02 5.24 -4.06
N ALA A 128 17.19 4.68 -4.37
CA ALA A 128 17.58 4.34 -5.73
C ALA A 128 16.62 3.31 -6.36
N TYR A 129 16.28 2.24 -5.63
CA TYR A 129 15.33 1.22 -6.09
C TYR A 129 13.94 1.78 -6.42
N MET A 130 13.49 2.79 -5.68
CA MET A 130 12.15 3.37 -5.84
C MET A 130 12.11 4.54 -6.83
N TYR A 131 13.22 5.25 -7.05
CA TYR A 131 13.21 6.54 -7.76
C TYR A 131 14.23 6.71 -8.89
N GLU A 132 15.20 5.82 -9.07
CA GLU A 132 16.16 5.92 -10.18
C GLU A 132 15.47 5.68 -11.54
N ASP A 133 14.49 4.78 -11.57
CA ASP A 133 13.60 4.54 -12.70
C ASP A 133 12.15 4.36 -12.24
N ASN A 134 11.24 4.12 -13.19
CA ASN A 134 9.81 3.94 -12.91
C ASN A 134 9.41 2.46 -12.69
N ARG A 135 10.32 1.49 -12.79
CA ARG A 135 9.97 0.06 -12.80
C ARG A 135 9.31 -0.38 -11.50
N PHE A 136 9.81 0.12 -10.37
CA PHE A 136 9.20 -0.12 -9.06
C PHE A 136 7.78 0.46 -9.00
N ALA A 137 7.63 1.72 -9.39
CA ALA A 137 6.33 2.39 -9.39
C ALA A 137 5.32 1.68 -10.32
N ASP A 138 5.74 1.30 -11.53
CA ASP A 138 4.91 0.54 -12.48
C ASP A 138 4.45 -0.79 -11.87
N SER A 139 5.36 -1.51 -11.19
CA SER A 139 5.02 -2.80 -10.58
C SER A 139 3.97 -2.68 -9.47
N VAL A 140 4.06 -1.63 -8.65
CA VAL A 140 3.17 -1.43 -7.50
C VAL A 140 1.86 -0.76 -7.91
N PHE A 141 1.89 0.22 -8.83
CA PHE A 141 0.82 1.19 -9.05
C PHE A 141 0.15 1.17 -10.43
N ALA A 142 0.61 0.39 -11.42
CA ALA A 142 0.02 0.41 -12.77
C ALA A 142 -1.44 -0.12 -12.89
N GLY A 143 -1.99 -0.72 -11.83
CA GLY A 143 -3.37 -1.22 -11.79
C GLY A 143 -4.44 -0.15 -11.52
N GLN A 144 -5.70 -0.57 -11.47
CA GLN A 144 -6.81 0.28 -10.99
C GLN A 144 -7.02 0.09 -9.48
N THR A 145 -6.91 -1.15 -9.01
CA THR A 145 -6.95 -1.47 -7.59
C THR A 145 -5.58 -1.20 -6.97
N GLN A 146 -5.55 -0.33 -5.96
CA GLN A 146 -4.33 -0.01 -5.22
C GLN A 146 -4.33 -0.51 -3.78
N VAL A 147 -3.13 -0.47 -3.20
CA VAL A 147 -2.86 -0.79 -1.80
C VAL A 147 -3.52 0.22 -0.86
N GLY A 148 -3.48 1.49 -1.23
CA GLY A 148 -3.90 2.60 -0.36
C GLY A 148 -4.96 3.48 -1.00
N ARG A 149 -5.76 4.11 -0.14
CA ARG A 149 -6.72 5.15 -0.51
C ARG A 149 -6.59 6.36 0.42
N ALA A 150 -7.00 7.52 -0.07
CA ALA A 150 -7.14 8.71 0.75
C ALA A 150 -8.40 8.62 1.63
N LEU A 151 -8.32 9.19 2.82
CA LEU A 151 -9.45 9.43 3.71
C LEU A 151 -9.67 10.93 3.80
N THR A 152 -10.92 11.37 3.68
CA THR A 152 -11.27 12.78 3.74
C THR A 152 -11.32 13.23 5.19
N ARG A 153 -10.72 14.39 5.47
CA ARG A 153 -10.85 15.06 6.77
C ARG A 153 -12.32 15.38 7.03
N GLU A 154 -12.86 14.83 8.12
CA GLU A 154 -14.27 14.98 8.46
C GLU A 154 -14.68 16.45 8.66
N GLU A 155 -13.75 17.31 9.10
CA GLU A 155 -13.97 18.75 9.29
C GLU A 155 -14.30 19.46 7.96
N ALA A 156 -13.79 18.95 6.84
CA ALA A 156 -14.08 19.50 5.51
C ALA A 156 -15.50 19.18 5.02
N LEU A 157 -16.21 18.32 5.76
CA LEU A 157 -17.54 17.81 5.43
C LEU A 157 -18.62 18.32 6.40
N ALA A 158 -18.26 18.87 7.57
CA ALA A 158 -19.20 19.18 8.64
C ALA A 158 -20.34 20.15 8.26
N ASP A 159 -20.10 21.09 7.33
CA ASP A 159 -21.06 22.14 6.94
C ASP A 159 -21.80 21.82 5.63
N GLN A 160 -21.82 20.55 5.18
CA GLN A 160 -22.43 20.17 3.91
C GLN A 160 -23.71 19.34 4.08
N ASP A 161 -24.64 19.60 3.17
CA ASP A 161 -25.98 18.99 3.16
C ASP A 161 -25.93 17.60 2.51
N PHE A 162 -25.35 16.62 3.21
CA PHE A 162 -25.37 15.21 2.80
C PHE A 162 -26.09 14.35 3.84
N THR A 163 -26.71 13.27 3.37
CA THR A 163 -27.48 12.36 4.22
C THR A 163 -26.56 11.59 5.18
N GLU A 164 -25.44 10.99 4.72
CA GLU A 164 -24.49 10.24 5.57
C GLU A 164 -23.08 10.14 4.94
N ILE A 165 -22.01 10.25 5.74
CA ILE A 165 -20.64 9.82 5.37
C ILE A 165 -20.50 8.34 5.75
N LEU A 166 -19.98 7.52 4.84
CA LEU A 166 -19.83 6.09 5.12
C LEU A 166 -18.77 5.84 6.19
N ASP A 167 -19.03 4.87 7.07
CA ASP A 167 -18.16 4.56 8.22
C ASP A 167 -16.71 4.28 7.82
N TRP A 168 -16.50 3.65 6.65
CA TRP A 168 -15.17 3.35 6.13
C TRP A 168 -14.46 4.54 5.47
N GLU A 169 -15.08 5.71 5.40
CA GLU A 169 -14.43 6.94 4.91
C GLU A 169 -13.95 7.82 6.07
N ARG A 170 -14.39 7.55 7.30
CA ARG A 170 -14.11 8.34 8.50
C ARG A 170 -12.93 7.75 9.27
N ALA A 171 -11.81 8.45 9.28
CA ALA A 171 -10.62 8.04 10.03
C ALA A 171 -10.93 7.85 11.52
N THR A 172 -11.74 8.76 12.08
CA THR A 172 -12.20 8.69 13.48
C THR A 172 -13.01 7.42 13.77
N ARG A 173 -13.95 7.05 12.88
CA ARG A 173 -14.74 5.83 13.04
C ARG A 173 -13.88 4.58 12.95
N ILE A 174 -12.97 4.53 11.99
CA ILE A 174 -12.04 3.41 11.79
C ILE A 174 -11.18 3.19 13.05
N ILE A 175 -10.62 4.26 13.63
CA ILE A 175 -9.86 4.17 14.88
C ILE A 175 -10.74 3.70 16.03
N GLY A 176 -11.94 4.31 16.18
CA GLY A 176 -12.84 4.02 17.29
C GLY A 176 -13.44 2.61 17.30
N THR A 177 -13.47 1.92 16.16
CA THR A 177 -13.99 0.54 16.04
C THR A 177 -12.89 -0.51 15.87
N SER A 178 -11.62 -0.10 15.87
CA SER A 178 -10.51 -1.04 15.69
C SER A 178 -10.36 -1.93 16.92
N SER A 179 -10.19 -3.24 16.70
CA SER A 179 -10.00 -4.21 17.78
C SER A 179 -8.66 -4.06 18.50
N ALA A 180 -7.67 -3.48 17.81
CA ALA A 180 -6.34 -3.21 18.30
C ALA A 180 -5.73 -2.06 17.50
N ILE A 181 -4.89 -1.25 18.15
CA ILE A 181 -4.22 -0.10 17.55
C ILE A 181 -2.74 -0.14 17.94
N GLY A 182 -1.88 -0.06 16.94
CA GLY A 182 -0.43 0.07 17.11
C GLY A 182 0.07 1.32 16.40
N VAL A 183 1.10 1.97 16.94
CA VAL A 183 1.75 3.12 16.32
C VAL A 183 3.24 2.87 16.17
N SER A 184 3.77 3.31 15.03
CA SER A 184 5.18 3.19 14.65
C SER A 184 5.67 4.48 13.99
N LEU A 185 6.99 4.54 13.76
CA LEU A 185 7.61 5.61 12.98
C LEU A 185 7.09 5.57 11.53
N CYS A 186 6.95 6.73 10.90
CA CYS A 186 6.65 6.83 9.48
C CYS A 186 7.82 6.29 8.65
N ALA A 187 7.69 5.08 8.12
CA ALA A 187 8.75 4.41 7.34
C ALA A 187 9.35 5.29 6.23
N CYS A 188 8.49 5.97 5.46
CA CYS A 188 8.94 6.84 4.38
C CYS A 188 9.75 8.04 4.87
N ARG A 189 9.32 8.67 5.97
CA ARG A 189 10.02 9.83 6.55
C ARG A 189 11.30 9.40 7.26
N HIS A 190 11.27 8.27 7.97
CA HIS A 190 12.45 7.71 8.64
C HIS A 190 13.51 7.27 7.62
N ARG A 191 13.14 6.69 6.47
CA ARG A 191 14.07 6.46 5.36
C ARG A 191 14.74 7.77 4.91
N LYS A 192 13.95 8.82 4.68
CA LYS A 192 14.48 10.14 4.30
C LYS A 192 15.32 10.79 5.41
N LEU A 193 15.09 10.46 6.68
CA LEU A 193 15.93 10.94 7.79
C LEU A 193 17.36 10.44 7.67
N HIS A 194 17.55 9.17 7.32
CA HIS A 194 18.88 8.60 7.09
C HIS A 194 19.60 9.17 5.85
N LEU A 195 18.87 9.88 4.99
CA LEU A 195 19.39 10.59 3.82
C LEU A 195 19.53 12.09 4.05
N ASP A 196 19.28 12.57 5.27
CA ASP A 196 19.32 14.00 5.60
C ASP A 196 18.26 14.83 4.83
N GLU A 197 17.16 14.20 4.41
CA GLU A 197 16.10 14.74 3.56
C GLU A 197 14.69 14.71 4.21
N ALA A 198 14.59 14.32 5.48
CA ALA A 198 13.29 14.27 6.17
C ALA A 198 12.72 15.68 6.41
N CYS A 199 11.40 15.79 6.29
CA CYS A 199 10.69 16.99 6.74
C CYS A 199 10.48 16.99 8.27
N GLY A 200 10.16 18.16 8.83
CA GLY A 200 9.92 18.35 10.27
C GLY A 200 8.56 17.87 10.79
N ALA A 201 7.79 17.09 10.02
CA ALA A 201 6.50 16.58 10.49
C ALA A 201 6.65 15.45 11.53
N PRO A 202 5.67 15.25 12.44
CA PRO A 202 5.77 14.29 13.54
C PRO A 202 6.08 12.87 13.05
N MET A 203 7.05 12.18 13.66
CA MET A 203 7.54 10.88 13.17
C MET A 203 6.61 9.71 13.51
N GLU A 204 6.03 9.68 14.71
CA GLU A 204 5.18 8.60 15.23
C GLU A 204 3.74 8.75 14.74
N VAL A 205 3.50 8.42 13.47
CA VAL A 205 2.21 8.70 12.78
C VAL A 205 1.75 7.58 11.85
N CYS A 206 2.40 6.42 11.88
CA CYS A 206 2.02 5.24 11.09
C CYS A 206 1.21 4.28 11.97
N PHE A 207 -0.09 4.18 11.72
CA PHE A 207 -1.00 3.36 12.50
C PHE A 207 -1.15 1.99 11.87
N SER A 208 -1.00 0.97 12.69
CA SER A 208 -1.41 -0.40 12.41
C SER A 208 -2.74 -0.64 13.12
N LEU A 209 -3.67 -1.33 12.47
CA LEU A 209 -5.04 -1.49 12.96
C LEU A 209 -5.46 -2.96 12.89
N ASN A 210 -6.39 -3.35 13.78
CA ASN A 210 -6.99 -4.68 13.81
C ASN A 210 -5.92 -5.80 13.84
N GLY A 211 -6.07 -6.84 13.04
CA GLY A 211 -5.08 -7.92 12.95
C GLY A 211 -3.68 -7.44 12.54
N GLY A 212 -3.57 -6.35 11.78
CA GLY A 212 -2.28 -5.74 11.44
C GLY A 212 -1.57 -5.16 12.67
N ALA A 213 -2.34 -4.52 13.57
CA ALA A 213 -1.81 -4.06 14.85
C ALA A 213 -1.31 -5.22 15.71
N GLU A 214 -2.10 -6.28 15.85
CA GLU A 214 -1.71 -7.43 16.66
C GLU A 214 -0.38 -8.05 16.19
N THR A 215 -0.25 -8.27 14.88
CA THR A 215 1.00 -8.82 14.30
C THR A 215 2.20 -7.90 14.54
N LEU A 216 2.07 -6.60 14.29
CA LEU A 216 3.20 -5.68 14.41
C LEU A 216 3.56 -5.33 15.86
N ILE A 217 2.58 -5.33 16.77
CA ILE A 217 2.82 -5.22 18.21
C ILE A 217 3.54 -6.47 18.72
N HIS A 218 3.08 -7.66 18.32
CA HIS A 218 3.71 -8.92 18.71
C HIS A 218 5.17 -9.00 18.24
N SER A 219 5.45 -8.51 17.02
CA SER A 219 6.80 -8.49 16.44
C SER A 219 7.71 -7.37 16.99
N GLY A 220 7.20 -6.53 17.90
CA GLY A 220 7.94 -5.38 18.45
C GLY A 220 8.25 -4.29 17.42
N ILE A 221 7.45 -4.19 16.36
CA ILE A 221 7.55 -3.14 15.32
C ILE A 221 6.66 -1.94 15.67
N ALA A 222 5.53 -2.20 16.31
CA ALA A 222 4.58 -1.18 16.73
C ALA A 222 4.41 -1.18 18.25
N ARG A 223 4.21 0.01 18.82
CA ARG A 223 3.79 0.20 20.20
C ARG A 223 2.27 0.14 20.26
N ARG A 224 1.70 -0.61 21.20
CA ARG A 224 0.25 -0.60 21.46
C ARG A 224 -0.18 0.76 22.03
N VAL A 225 -1.29 1.30 21.54
CA VAL A 225 -1.93 2.52 22.04
C VAL A 225 -3.42 2.27 22.25
N ASP A 226 -4.05 3.09 23.09
CA ASP A 226 -5.51 3.11 23.20
C ASP A 226 -6.14 4.05 22.16
N THR A 227 -7.47 4.05 22.10
CA THR A 227 -8.24 4.90 21.18
C THR A 227 -8.02 6.39 21.43
N GLY A 228 -7.90 6.82 22.69
CA GLY A 228 -7.74 8.23 23.03
C GLY A 228 -6.40 8.78 22.55
N GLU A 229 -5.33 8.05 22.80
CA GLU A 229 -3.99 8.36 22.30
C GLU A 229 -3.94 8.35 20.77
N ALA A 230 -4.54 7.35 20.11
CA ALA A 230 -4.60 7.29 18.65
C ALA A 230 -5.34 8.49 18.03
N MET A 231 -6.43 8.95 18.67
CA MET A 231 -7.16 10.14 18.24
C MET A 231 -6.33 11.43 18.41
N ALA A 232 -5.59 11.54 19.52
CA ALA A 232 -4.69 12.68 19.74
C ALA A 232 -3.57 12.74 18.68
N LEU A 233 -2.99 11.59 18.32
CA LEU A 233 -1.98 11.48 17.25
C LEU A 233 -2.57 11.77 15.87
N LEU A 234 -3.81 11.36 15.60
CA LEU A 234 -4.54 11.73 14.39
C LEU A 234 -4.71 13.25 14.30
N GLU A 235 -5.12 13.90 15.39
CA GLU A 235 -5.30 15.36 15.42
C GLU A 235 -3.98 16.11 15.26
N GLN A 236 -2.92 15.67 15.95
CA GLN A 236 -1.57 16.21 15.76
C GLN A 236 -1.13 16.09 14.29
N SER A 237 -1.42 14.95 13.66
CA SER A 237 -1.12 14.72 12.24
C SER A 237 -1.92 15.64 11.33
N LYS A 238 -3.21 15.85 11.61
CA LYS A 238 -4.07 16.79 10.88
C LYS A 238 -3.56 18.23 10.99
N ALA A 239 -3.19 18.65 12.20
CA ALA A 239 -2.61 19.96 12.48
C ALA A 239 -1.27 20.19 11.76
N ALA A 240 -0.45 19.14 11.62
CA ALA A 240 0.79 19.15 10.85
C ALA A 240 0.60 19.12 9.31
N GLY A 241 -0.65 19.17 8.82
CA GLY A 241 -0.95 19.17 7.39
C GLY A 241 -0.78 17.81 6.71
N LEU A 242 -0.72 16.71 7.46
CA LEU A 242 -0.58 15.37 6.90
C LEU A 242 -1.91 14.88 6.32
N VAL A 243 -1.84 14.20 5.16
CA VAL A 243 -2.98 13.54 4.55
C VAL A 243 -3.19 12.17 5.17
N GLN A 244 -4.43 11.87 5.55
CA GLN A 244 -4.83 10.55 6.01
C GLN A 244 -4.97 9.63 4.80
N THR A 245 -4.24 8.52 4.84
CA THR A 245 -4.32 7.42 3.88
C THR A 245 -4.53 6.13 4.65
N GLY A 246 -5.14 5.12 4.04
CA GLY A 246 -5.32 3.83 4.70
C GLY A 246 -5.51 2.70 3.70
N ASP A 247 -5.61 1.49 4.23
CA ASP A 247 -5.88 0.30 3.43
C ASP A 247 -7.11 0.52 2.53
N ASN A 248 -7.02 0.15 1.25
CA ASN A 248 -8.11 0.30 0.29
C ASN A 248 -9.14 -0.83 0.47
N VAL A 249 -9.79 -0.86 1.64
CA VAL A 249 -10.81 -1.83 2.03
C VAL A 249 -11.91 -1.18 2.86
N GLN A 250 -13.11 -1.74 2.85
CA GLN A 250 -14.23 -1.27 3.68
C GLN A 250 -14.18 -1.82 5.11
N ARG A 251 -13.79 -3.09 5.27
CA ARG A 251 -13.82 -3.82 6.55
C ARG A 251 -12.42 -4.23 6.98
N ASN A 252 -12.17 -4.20 8.29
CA ASN A 252 -10.93 -4.66 8.92
C ASN A 252 -9.67 -4.03 8.31
N MET A 253 -9.69 -2.71 8.10
CA MET A 253 -8.52 -1.95 7.65
C MET A 253 -7.31 -2.31 8.51
N THR A 254 -6.19 -2.65 7.86
CA THR A 254 -4.99 -3.17 8.55
C THR A 254 -3.97 -2.07 8.89
N TYR A 255 -4.04 -0.93 8.21
CA TYR A 255 -3.18 0.22 8.47
C TYR A 255 -3.86 1.54 8.10
N MET A 256 -3.43 2.61 8.75
CA MET A 256 -3.73 4.00 8.41
C MET A 256 -2.44 4.82 8.56
N CYS A 257 -2.03 5.52 7.50
CA CYS A 257 -0.84 6.35 7.49
C CYS A 257 -1.21 7.83 7.40
N ASN A 258 -0.52 8.67 8.19
CA ASN A 258 -0.61 10.11 8.07
C ASN A 258 0.60 10.62 7.27
N CYS A 259 0.39 10.83 5.98
CA CYS A 259 1.46 11.02 5.01
C CYS A 259 1.74 12.50 4.72
N CYS A 260 3.01 12.83 4.52
CA CYS A 260 3.45 14.10 3.93
C CYS A 260 3.74 13.92 2.44
N GLY A 261 3.44 14.94 1.64
CA GLY A 261 3.68 14.93 0.18
C GLY A 261 5.15 14.87 -0.24
N CYS A 262 6.09 15.19 0.67
CA CYS A 262 7.53 15.18 0.37
C CYS A 262 8.18 13.79 0.52
N CYS A 263 7.81 13.01 1.55
CA CYS A 263 8.47 11.73 1.83
C CYS A 263 7.69 10.50 1.36
N CYS A 264 6.35 10.54 1.37
CA CYS A 264 5.53 9.34 1.16
C CYS A 264 5.76 8.70 -0.22
N GLY A 265 6.01 7.39 -0.25
CA GLY A 265 6.21 6.62 -1.47
C GLY A 265 5.04 6.72 -2.45
N MET A 266 3.81 6.50 -1.96
CA MET A 266 2.60 6.51 -2.79
C MET A 266 2.30 7.91 -3.35
N LEU A 267 2.50 8.98 -2.56
CA LEU A 267 2.27 10.35 -3.03
C LEU A 267 3.34 10.80 -4.03
N ASN A 268 4.60 10.39 -3.81
CA ASN A 268 5.67 10.65 -4.77
C ASN A 268 5.47 9.88 -6.08
N ALA A 269 4.78 8.74 -6.10
CA ALA A 269 4.41 8.08 -7.34
C ALA A 269 3.49 8.96 -8.20
N ILE A 270 2.53 9.65 -7.58
CA ILE A 270 1.68 10.64 -8.27
C ILE A 270 2.55 11.79 -8.79
N LYS A 271 3.38 12.39 -7.93
CA LYS A 271 4.13 13.62 -8.24
C LYS A 271 5.28 13.43 -9.24
N LYS A 272 5.96 12.29 -9.20
CA LYS A 272 7.20 12.07 -9.97
C LYS A 272 7.02 11.19 -11.20
N PHE A 273 6.03 10.31 -11.19
CA PHE A 273 5.84 9.31 -12.24
C PHE A 273 4.51 9.44 -12.99
N ASP A 274 3.78 10.53 -12.78
CA ASP A 274 2.49 10.80 -13.43
C ASP A 274 1.50 9.62 -13.25
N MET A 275 1.47 9.07 -12.04
CA MET A 275 0.58 7.97 -11.66
C MET A 275 -0.56 8.48 -10.78
N PRO A 276 -1.57 9.18 -11.35
CA PRO A 276 -2.62 9.85 -10.57
C PRO A 276 -3.42 8.89 -9.68
N ASN A 277 -3.49 7.62 -10.08
CA ASN A 277 -4.20 6.58 -9.36
C ASN A 277 -3.34 5.80 -8.35
N ALA A 278 -2.09 6.19 -8.04
CA ALA A 278 -1.25 5.45 -7.08
C ALA A 278 -1.82 5.43 -5.64
N VAL A 279 -2.62 6.45 -5.28
CA VAL A 279 -3.50 6.44 -4.12
C VAL A 279 -4.93 6.63 -4.62
N VAL A 280 -5.83 5.72 -4.27
CA VAL A 280 -7.24 5.83 -4.67
C VAL A 280 -7.84 7.07 -4.01
N ALA A 281 -8.39 7.97 -4.82
CA ALA A 281 -9.04 9.18 -4.33
C ALA A 281 -10.27 8.84 -3.47
N ALA A 282 -10.54 9.68 -2.48
CA ALA A 282 -11.78 9.61 -1.71
C ALA A 282 -12.98 10.01 -2.59
N GLY A 283 -14.20 9.74 -2.11
CA GLY A 283 -15.45 10.08 -2.82
C GLY A 283 -15.77 11.58 -2.94
N TRP A 284 -14.76 12.44 -2.75
CA TRP A 284 -14.88 13.88 -2.62
C TRP A 284 -13.88 14.61 -3.53
N VAL A 285 -14.20 15.83 -3.92
CA VAL A 285 -13.36 16.70 -4.74
C VAL A 285 -13.44 18.14 -4.22
N MET A 286 -12.31 18.85 -4.27
CA MET A 286 -12.23 20.24 -3.86
C MET A 286 -12.95 21.15 -4.85
N GLU A 287 -13.78 22.05 -4.34
CA GLU A 287 -14.33 23.20 -5.06
C GLU A 287 -13.95 24.51 -4.33
N VAL A 288 -13.82 25.59 -5.10
CA VAL A 288 -13.45 26.90 -4.60
C VAL A 288 -14.61 27.87 -4.71
N ASN A 289 -15.05 28.42 -3.57
CA ASN A 289 -15.93 29.58 -3.56
C ASN A 289 -15.17 30.79 -4.12
N ARG A 290 -15.59 31.23 -5.31
CA ARG A 290 -14.95 32.33 -6.04
C ARG A 290 -15.09 33.67 -5.31
N GLU A 291 -16.12 33.90 -4.51
CA GLU A 291 -16.27 35.20 -3.85
C GLU A 291 -15.32 35.31 -2.66
N ALA A 292 -15.31 34.27 -1.81
CA ALA A 292 -14.48 34.19 -0.61
C ALA A 292 -12.98 34.03 -0.91
N CYS A 293 -12.60 33.41 -2.02
CA CYS A 293 -11.20 33.10 -2.32
C CYS A 293 -10.37 34.38 -2.47
N THR A 294 -9.35 34.56 -1.62
CA THR A 294 -8.46 35.74 -1.65
C THR A 294 -7.28 35.61 -2.62
N GLY A 295 -7.01 34.41 -3.13
CA GLY A 295 -5.86 34.15 -4.00
C GLY A 295 -4.51 34.06 -3.29
N CYS A 296 -4.50 33.83 -1.96
CA CYS A 296 -3.27 33.82 -1.15
C CYS A 296 -2.34 32.61 -1.38
N GLY A 297 -2.82 31.53 -2.03
CA GLY A 297 -1.98 30.37 -2.39
C GLY A 297 -1.70 29.37 -1.26
N LYS A 298 -2.19 29.56 -0.04
CA LYS A 298 -1.95 28.60 1.08
C LYS A 298 -2.42 27.19 0.78
N CYS A 299 -3.56 27.03 0.08
CA CYS A 299 -4.06 25.72 -0.34
C CYS A 299 -3.18 25.04 -1.40
N VAL A 300 -2.49 25.81 -2.24
CA VAL A 300 -1.52 25.28 -3.22
C VAL A 300 -0.36 24.64 -2.47
N ALA A 301 0.24 25.38 -1.52
CA ALA A 301 1.35 24.87 -0.71
C ALA A 301 0.97 23.68 0.18
N ALA A 302 -0.30 23.60 0.60
CA ALA A 302 -0.81 22.52 1.44
C ALA A 302 -1.19 21.25 0.65
N CYS A 303 -1.28 21.32 -0.68
CA CYS A 303 -1.70 20.17 -1.48
C CYS A 303 -0.60 19.08 -1.45
N PRO A 304 -0.89 17.85 -0.99
CA PRO A 304 0.15 16.82 -0.86
C PRO A 304 0.65 16.27 -2.21
N ILE A 305 -0.07 16.55 -3.29
CA ILE A 305 0.14 16.00 -4.64
C ILE A 305 0.08 17.08 -5.73
N ASP A 306 0.18 18.35 -5.35
CA ASP A 306 0.24 19.49 -6.28
C ASP A 306 -0.96 19.64 -7.24
N ALA A 307 -2.14 19.11 -6.87
CA ALA A 307 -3.37 19.18 -7.68
C ALA A 307 -4.03 20.58 -7.72
N ILE A 308 -3.45 21.61 -7.09
CA ILE A 308 -4.04 22.95 -6.98
C ILE A 308 -3.06 23.97 -7.54
N THR A 309 -3.55 24.87 -8.39
CA THR A 309 -2.77 25.97 -8.98
C THR A 309 -3.43 27.33 -8.73
N LEU A 310 -2.67 28.43 -8.86
CA LEU A 310 -3.25 29.78 -8.90
C LEU A 310 -3.39 30.23 -10.35
N ARG A 311 -4.61 30.54 -10.79
CA ARG A 311 -4.87 31.14 -12.11
C ARG A 311 -5.31 32.59 -11.95
N GLU A 312 -4.84 33.45 -12.84
CA GLU A 312 -5.29 34.83 -12.92
C GLU A 312 -6.64 34.88 -13.65
N GLU A 313 -7.61 35.56 -13.04
CA GLU A 313 -8.90 35.85 -13.65
C GLU A 313 -9.14 37.36 -13.65
N THR A 314 -9.63 37.87 -14.79
CA THR A 314 -10.12 39.24 -14.89
C THR A 314 -11.55 39.28 -14.36
N ARG A 315 -11.79 40.09 -13.35
CA ARG A 315 -13.13 40.33 -12.80
C ARG A 315 -13.97 41.20 -13.75
N ALA A 316 -15.27 41.21 -13.54
CA ALA A 316 -16.20 42.07 -14.27
C ALA A 316 -15.88 43.58 -14.13
N ASP A 317 -15.18 43.98 -13.06
CA ASP A 317 -14.71 45.36 -12.82
C ASP A 317 -13.34 45.67 -13.49
N GLY A 318 -12.81 44.76 -14.33
CA GLY A 318 -11.53 44.90 -15.02
C GLY A 318 -10.30 44.62 -14.15
N ARG A 319 -10.46 44.38 -12.83
CA ARG A 319 -9.33 44.09 -11.94
C ARG A 319 -8.91 42.63 -12.05
N LYS A 320 -7.60 42.39 -12.05
CA LYS A 320 -7.02 41.04 -12.01
C LYS A 320 -7.04 40.48 -10.59
N LYS A 321 -7.51 39.25 -10.44
CA LYS A 321 -7.45 38.51 -9.18
C LYS A 321 -7.00 37.09 -9.42
N ARG A 322 -6.03 36.62 -8.64
CA ARG A 322 -5.62 35.23 -8.65
C ARG A 322 -6.62 34.37 -7.88
N ARG A 323 -6.88 33.17 -8.37
CA ARG A 323 -7.78 32.19 -7.75
C ARG A 323 -7.15 30.81 -7.73
N ALA A 324 -7.42 30.08 -6.65
CA ALA A 324 -7.11 28.67 -6.61
C ALA A 324 -8.00 27.92 -7.59
N VAL A 325 -7.41 27.01 -8.36
CA VAL A 325 -8.08 26.08 -9.28
C VAL A 325 -7.56 24.69 -8.96
N CYS A 326 -8.47 23.76 -8.71
CA CYS A 326 -8.14 22.36 -8.45
C CYS A 326 -8.29 21.55 -9.74
N ASP A 327 -7.32 20.69 -10.03
CA ASP A 327 -7.49 19.61 -10.98
C ASP A 327 -8.31 18.50 -10.31
N GLY A 328 -9.52 18.27 -10.81
CA GLY A 328 -10.45 17.30 -10.25
C GLY A 328 -10.02 15.85 -10.45
N GLU A 329 -9.26 15.56 -11.50
CA GLU A 329 -8.78 14.20 -11.81
C GLU A 329 -7.60 13.83 -10.91
N LEU A 330 -6.73 14.80 -10.60
CA LEU A 330 -5.61 14.57 -9.68
C LEU A 330 -6.05 14.58 -8.21
N CYS A 331 -7.04 15.38 -7.84
CA CYS A 331 -7.40 15.63 -6.43
C CYS A 331 -7.70 14.35 -5.64
N LEU A 332 -7.00 14.11 -4.52
CA LEU A 332 -7.30 12.96 -3.67
C LEU A 332 -8.61 13.08 -2.87
N GLY A 333 -9.23 14.26 -2.83
CA GLY A 333 -10.40 14.51 -1.97
C GLY A 333 -10.08 14.54 -0.48
N CYS A 334 -8.80 14.69 -0.09
CA CYS A 334 -8.36 14.54 1.29
C CYS A 334 -8.76 15.67 2.26
N GLY A 335 -9.06 16.88 1.75
CA GLY A 335 -9.46 18.01 2.58
C GLY A 335 -8.32 18.73 3.34
N VAL A 336 -7.05 18.42 3.10
CA VAL A 336 -5.92 19.16 3.74
C VAL A 336 -5.94 20.65 3.39
N CYS A 337 -6.33 20.98 2.15
CA CYS A 337 -6.47 22.35 1.68
C CYS A 337 -7.58 23.12 2.41
N TYR A 338 -8.65 22.46 2.84
CA TYR A 338 -9.75 23.05 3.60
C TYR A 338 -9.23 23.65 4.92
N THR A 339 -8.52 22.86 5.73
CA THR A 339 -7.96 23.31 7.02
C THR A 339 -6.97 24.49 6.84
N SER A 340 -6.31 24.55 5.68
CA SER A 340 -5.32 25.59 5.35
C SER A 340 -5.96 26.92 4.90
N CYS A 341 -7.22 26.91 4.47
CA CYS A 341 -7.90 28.09 3.92
C CYS A 341 -8.57 28.92 5.01
N LYS A 342 -7.85 29.92 5.53
CA LYS A 342 -8.39 30.86 6.55
C LYS A 342 -9.51 31.78 6.04
N ALA A 343 -9.72 31.86 4.73
CA ALA A 343 -10.81 32.62 4.12
C ALA A 343 -12.12 31.81 4.00
N GLY A 344 -12.12 30.52 4.37
CA GLY A 344 -13.31 29.66 4.24
C GLY A 344 -13.74 29.43 2.79
N ALA A 345 -12.82 29.55 1.83
CA ALA A 345 -13.14 29.53 0.41
C ALA A 345 -13.09 28.12 -0.23
N ILE A 346 -12.79 27.08 0.54
CA ILE A 346 -12.66 25.71 0.05
C ILE A 346 -13.81 24.87 0.61
N VAL A 347 -14.45 24.09 -0.24
CA VAL A 347 -15.47 23.10 0.12
C VAL A 347 -15.19 21.79 -0.60
N LEU A 348 -15.68 20.66 -0.09
CA LEU A 348 -15.41 19.32 -0.63
C LEU A 348 -16.70 18.69 -1.14
N ARG A 349 -16.99 18.71 -2.43
CA ARG A 349 -18.22 18.11 -2.96
C ARG A 349 -18.06 16.63 -3.31
N HIS A 350 -19.16 15.90 -3.37
CA HIS A 350 -19.15 14.54 -3.87
C HIS A 350 -18.65 14.49 -5.32
N ARG A 351 -17.90 13.44 -5.63
CA ARG A 351 -17.60 13.07 -7.01
C ARG A 351 -18.84 12.43 -7.65
N GLU A 352 -19.10 12.74 -8.91
CA GLU A 352 -20.19 12.11 -9.69
C GLU A 352 -20.05 10.58 -9.71
N LYS A 353 -18.81 10.10 -9.86
CA LYS A 353 -18.48 8.68 -9.82
C LYS A 353 -17.84 8.32 -8.49
N ARG A 354 -18.57 7.56 -7.67
CA ARG A 354 -18.03 7.00 -6.43
C ARG A 354 -17.21 5.75 -6.72
N VAL A 355 -15.94 5.75 -6.29
CA VAL A 355 -15.11 4.55 -6.27
C VAL A 355 -15.33 3.84 -4.94
N LEU A 356 -15.96 2.68 -4.97
CA LEU A 356 -16.13 1.86 -3.77
C LEU A 356 -14.88 1.00 -3.56
N PRO A 357 -14.23 1.07 -2.38
CA PRO A 357 -13.14 0.16 -2.06
C PRO A 357 -13.63 -1.30 -2.06
N PRO A 358 -12.74 -2.26 -2.33
CA PRO A 358 -13.00 -3.67 -2.05
C PRO A 358 -13.50 -3.89 -0.62
N GLU A 359 -14.33 -4.93 -0.39
CA GLU A 359 -14.90 -5.15 0.94
C GLU A 359 -13.82 -5.54 1.96
N THR A 360 -12.92 -6.47 1.58
CA THR A 360 -11.86 -6.98 2.46
C THR A 360 -10.48 -6.94 1.81
N THR A 361 -9.43 -7.12 2.61
CA THR A 361 -8.04 -7.25 2.11
C THR A 361 -7.90 -8.42 1.13
N PHE A 362 -8.65 -9.51 1.34
CA PHE A 362 -8.67 -10.64 0.41
C PHE A 362 -9.20 -10.22 -0.96
N ASP A 363 -10.33 -9.51 -1.01
CA ASP A 363 -10.94 -9.04 -2.26
C ASP A 363 -9.99 -8.09 -3.01
N ARG A 364 -9.37 -7.15 -2.27
CA ARG A 364 -8.37 -6.22 -2.82
C ARG A 364 -7.19 -6.98 -3.44
N VAL A 365 -6.60 -7.94 -2.71
CA VAL A 365 -5.45 -8.72 -3.20
C VAL A 365 -5.82 -9.57 -4.42
N VAL A 366 -7.02 -10.16 -4.45
CA VAL A 366 -7.50 -10.93 -5.62
C VAL A 366 -7.69 -10.03 -6.83
N GLN A 367 -8.31 -8.85 -6.67
CA GLN A 367 -8.48 -7.87 -7.76
C GLN A 367 -7.12 -7.42 -8.32
N MET A 368 -6.19 -7.03 -7.44
CA MET A 368 -4.83 -6.68 -7.85
C MET A 368 -4.13 -7.83 -8.58
N ALA A 369 -4.29 -9.07 -8.11
CA ALA A 369 -3.68 -10.23 -8.76
C ALA A 369 -4.26 -10.48 -10.16
N ILE A 370 -5.54 -10.21 -10.39
CA ILE A 370 -6.15 -10.31 -11.72
C ILE A 370 -5.61 -9.21 -12.64
N GLU A 371 -5.68 -7.96 -12.20
CA GLU A 371 -5.25 -6.79 -12.99
C GLU A 371 -3.78 -6.86 -13.40
N ARG A 372 -2.95 -7.49 -12.55
CA ARG A 372 -1.49 -7.55 -12.73
C ARG A 372 -1.00 -8.89 -13.26
N GLY A 373 -1.91 -9.79 -13.66
CA GLY A 373 -1.55 -11.11 -14.21
C GLY A 373 -0.89 -12.06 -13.21
N LYS A 374 -1.09 -11.86 -11.90
CA LYS A 374 -0.48 -12.64 -10.81
C LYS A 374 -1.46 -13.59 -10.11
N LEU A 375 -2.66 -13.80 -10.65
CA LEU A 375 -3.64 -14.67 -10.01
C LEU A 375 -3.15 -16.12 -9.86
N ALA A 376 -2.42 -16.65 -10.84
CA ALA A 376 -1.81 -17.98 -10.72
C ALA A 376 -0.83 -18.06 -9.55
N ASN A 377 0.05 -17.04 -9.41
CA ASN A 377 1.00 -16.91 -8.31
C ASN A 377 0.33 -16.74 -6.95
N LEU A 378 -0.82 -16.05 -6.92
CA LEU A 378 -1.61 -15.92 -5.71
C LEU A 378 -2.20 -17.27 -5.31
N LEU A 379 -2.84 -17.98 -6.27
CA LEU A 379 -3.52 -19.25 -6.03
C LEU A 379 -2.57 -20.41 -5.70
N PHE A 380 -1.36 -20.42 -6.28
CA PHE A 380 -0.39 -21.50 -6.12
C PHE A 380 1.02 -20.96 -5.88
N ASP A 381 1.75 -21.63 -4.98
CA ASP A 381 3.14 -21.25 -4.67
C ASP A 381 4.09 -21.50 -5.86
N GLU A 382 3.83 -22.54 -6.65
CA GLU A 382 4.58 -22.94 -7.85
C GLU A 382 3.62 -23.14 -9.04
N PRO A 383 3.23 -22.07 -9.74
CA PRO A 383 2.27 -22.20 -10.84
C PRO A 383 2.85 -22.93 -12.07
N GLU A 384 4.18 -22.96 -12.19
CA GLU A 384 4.90 -23.60 -13.29
C GLU A 384 4.81 -25.13 -13.25
N THR A 385 4.38 -25.72 -12.12
CA THR A 385 4.18 -27.17 -11.94
C THR A 385 2.69 -27.58 -12.03
N LEU A 386 1.80 -26.67 -12.43
CA LEU A 386 0.35 -26.91 -12.44
C LEU A 386 -0.11 -27.86 -13.56
N GLY A 387 -0.73 -28.97 -13.17
CA GLY A 387 -1.54 -29.82 -14.05
C GLY A 387 -2.97 -29.31 -14.25
N PHE A 388 -3.69 -29.88 -15.23
CA PHE A 388 -5.04 -29.47 -15.65
C PHE A 388 -6.09 -29.35 -14.52
N LYS A 389 -6.00 -30.16 -13.46
CA LYS A 389 -6.90 -30.08 -12.29
C LYS A 389 -6.76 -28.78 -11.50
N ALA A 390 -5.55 -28.23 -11.45
CA ALA A 390 -5.29 -26.99 -10.73
C ALA A 390 -5.76 -25.76 -11.54
N LEU A 391 -5.66 -25.83 -12.87
CA LEU A 391 -6.28 -24.87 -13.79
C LEU A 391 -7.81 -24.85 -13.65
N GLY A 392 -8.45 -26.01 -13.48
CA GLY A 392 -9.89 -26.09 -13.18
C GLY A 392 -10.28 -25.41 -11.87
N ARG A 393 -9.43 -25.48 -10.83
CA ARG A 393 -9.64 -24.75 -9.57
C ARG A 393 -9.45 -23.25 -9.74
N MET A 394 -8.51 -22.80 -10.59
CA MET A 394 -8.39 -21.38 -10.94
C MET A 394 -9.65 -20.83 -11.58
N LEU A 395 -10.17 -21.55 -12.57
CA LEU A 395 -11.39 -21.17 -13.28
C LEU A 395 -12.59 -21.13 -12.33
N ALA A 396 -12.72 -22.11 -11.44
CA ALA A 396 -13.80 -22.12 -10.44
C ALA A 396 -13.71 -20.97 -9.42
N VAL A 397 -12.50 -20.54 -9.03
CA VAL A 397 -12.31 -19.37 -8.15
C VAL A 397 -12.59 -18.07 -8.91
N LEU A 398 -12.09 -17.95 -10.15
CA LEU A 398 -12.37 -16.83 -11.05
C LEU A 398 -13.88 -16.64 -11.25
N GLU A 399 -14.62 -17.68 -11.61
CA GLU A 399 -16.08 -17.65 -11.85
C GLU A 399 -16.92 -17.26 -10.62
N ARG A 400 -16.35 -17.42 -9.42
CA ARG A 400 -17.03 -17.13 -8.14
C ARG A 400 -16.67 -15.76 -7.58
N THR A 401 -15.67 -15.06 -8.13
CA THR A 401 -15.26 -13.75 -7.62
C THR A 401 -16.13 -12.64 -8.24
N PRO A 402 -16.75 -11.74 -7.46
CA PRO A 402 -17.67 -10.71 -7.97
C PRO A 402 -17.13 -9.83 -9.12
N PRO A 403 -15.86 -9.36 -9.11
CA PRO A 403 -15.29 -8.55 -10.20
C PRO A 403 -15.20 -9.32 -11.51
N VAL A 404 -14.92 -10.63 -11.46
CA VAL A 404 -14.81 -11.49 -12.65
C VAL A 404 -16.19 -11.84 -13.19
N ARG A 405 -17.22 -12.01 -12.35
CA ARG A 405 -18.61 -12.12 -12.82
C ARG A 405 -19.03 -10.87 -13.60
N THR A 406 -18.66 -9.70 -13.10
CA THR A 406 -18.92 -8.41 -13.77
C THR A 406 -18.08 -8.25 -15.05
N LEU A 407 -16.80 -8.68 -15.03
CA LEU A 407 -15.91 -8.64 -16.20
C LEU A 407 -16.31 -9.65 -17.29
N MET A 408 -16.79 -10.84 -16.90
CA MET A 408 -17.30 -11.89 -17.79
C MET A 408 -18.66 -11.52 -18.42
N ALA A 409 -19.37 -10.54 -17.86
CA ALA A 409 -20.60 -9.98 -18.44
C ALA A 409 -20.32 -8.92 -19.54
N ILE A 410 -19.08 -8.45 -19.68
CA ILE A 410 -18.68 -7.44 -20.67
C ILE A 410 -18.14 -8.13 -21.94
N LYS A 411 -18.94 -8.10 -23.02
CA LYS A 411 -18.74 -8.85 -24.29
C LYS A 411 -17.35 -8.77 -24.96
N PRO A 412 -16.56 -7.68 -24.92
CA PRO A 412 -15.30 -7.60 -25.69
C PRO A 412 -14.10 -8.36 -25.09
N LEU A 413 -14.09 -8.65 -23.78
CA LEU A 413 -12.96 -9.34 -23.12
C LEU A 413 -13.02 -10.88 -23.25
N ARG A 414 -13.99 -11.40 -24.01
CA ARG A 414 -14.11 -12.83 -24.38
C ARG A 414 -12.99 -13.35 -25.29
N SER A 415 -12.07 -12.51 -25.73
CA SER A 415 -11.20 -12.86 -26.85
C SER A 415 -9.92 -13.61 -26.45
N THR A 416 -9.62 -14.62 -27.27
CA THR A 416 -8.43 -15.48 -27.35
C THR A 416 -8.20 -16.44 -26.18
N PHE A 417 -8.06 -15.98 -24.93
CA PHE A 417 -7.66 -16.87 -23.83
C PHE A 417 -8.75 -17.91 -23.46
N LEU A 418 -10.00 -17.45 -23.30
CA LEU A 418 -11.14 -18.32 -23.01
C LEU A 418 -11.53 -19.21 -24.20
N ASN A 419 -11.43 -18.71 -25.44
CA ASN A 419 -11.73 -19.50 -26.64
C ASN A 419 -10.72 -20.63 -26.87
N VAL A 420 -9.44 -20.40 -26.58
CA VAL A 420 -8.41 -21.45 -26.66
C VAL A 420 -8.62 -22.52 -25.59
N LEU A 421 -9.00 -22.13 -24.37
CA LEU A 421 -9.31 -23.07 -23.28
C LEU A 421 -10.55 -23.91 -23.57
N VAL A 422 -11.62 -23.30 -24.07
CA VAL A 422 -12.86 -24.01 -24.44
C VAL A 422 -12.67 -24.92 -25.65
N ALA A 423 -11.92 -24.49 -26.67
CA ALA A 423 -11.62 -25.31 -27.84
C ALA A 423 -10.73 -26.52 -27.52
N LYS A 424 -9.82 -26.39 -26.55
CA LYS A 424 -8.92 -27.48 -26.14
C LYS A 424 -9.59 -28.46 -25.16
N ALA A 425 -10.50 -27.99 -24.32
CA ALA A 425 -11.33 -28.82 -23.46
C ALA A 425 -12.31 -29.71 -24.26
N LYS A 426 -12.90 -29.18 -25.35
CA LYS A 426 -13.76 -29.99 -26.24
C LYS A 426 -13.01 -31.11 -26.97
N LYS A 427 -11.73 -30.91 -27.31
CA LYS A 427 -10.88 -31.96 -27.92
C LYS A 427 -10.47 -33.08 -26.95
N THR A 428 -10.62 -32.90 -25.65
CA THR A 428 -10.26 -33.93 -24.63
C THR A 428 -11.48 -34.68 -24.09
N SER A 429 -12.69 -34.26 -24.42
CA SER A 429 -13.94 -34.95 -24.06
C SER A 429 -14.46 -35.90 -25.17
N GLU A 430 -13.81 -35.93 -26.33
CA GLU A 430 -14.16 -36.77 -27.49
C GLU A 430 -13.04 -37.78 -27.84
N GLY A 431 -12.11 -38.06 -26.91
CA GLY A 431 -11.00 -39.00 -27.08
C GLY A 431 -10.98 -40.06 -26.01
#